data_AF-A0A3D5YEV1-F1
#
_entry.id   AF-A0A3D5YEV1-F1
#
_cell.length_a   1.000
_cell.length_b   1.000
_cell.length_c   1.000
_cell.angle_alpha   90.00
_cell.angle_beta   90.00
_cell.angle_gamma   90.00
#
_symmetry.space_group_name_H-M   'P 1'
#
loop_
_entity.id
_entity.type
_entity.pdbx_description
1 polymer ?
#
loop_
_entity_poly.entity_id
_entity_poly.type
_entity_poly.pdbx_seq_one_letter_code
_entity_poly.pdbx_strand_id
1 'polypeptide(L)'
;MTYDVSFYVAVFLMQYLKVTNLTKSYTDKSLVDHVDFTITKNQKIALIAKNGAGKTTLLKLLMKEIDLTDGEIDWREDIKI
;
A
#
# COMPACT_ATOMS: atom_id res chain seq x y z
N MET A 1 -6.08 43.49 24.60
CA MET A 1 -6.63 42.39 23.78
C MET A 1 -5.53 41.95 22.84
N THR A 2 -4.81 40.91 23.22
CA THR A 2 -3.76 40.30 22.38
C THR A 2 -4.44 39.18 21.60
N TYR A 3 -4.42 39.27 20.27
CA TYR A 3 -4.93 38.20 19.42
C TYR A 3 -3.79 37.19 19.23
N ASP A 4 -4.01 35.97 19.71
CA ASP A 4 -3.09 34.86 19.49
C ASP A 4 -3.30 34.37 18.05
N VAL A 5 -2.35 34.70 17.17
CA VAL A 5 -2.41 34.29 15.76
C VAL A 5 -1.77 32.91 15.66
N SER A 6 -2.59 31.88 15.52
CA SER A 6 -2.13 30.50 15.28
C SER A 6 -1.87 30.27 13.78
N PHE A 7 -0.66 29.84 13.43
CA PHE A 7 -0.30 29.40 12.07
C PHE A 7 -0.40 27.88 11.96
N TYR A 8 -1.11 27.40 10.93
CA TYR A 8 -1.14 25.98 10.57
C TYR A 8 -0.17 25.73 9.41
N VAL A 9 0.84 24.87 9.63
CA VAL A 9 1.72 24.36 8.58
C VAL A 9 1.16 23.03 8.09
N ALA A 10 0.63 23.01 6.87
CA ALA A 10 0.22 21.77 6.23
C ALA A 10 1.44 21.06 5.64
N VAL A 11 1.75 19.85 6.12
CA VAL A 11 2.77 18.99 5.53
C VAL A 11 2.08 18.03 4.58
N PHE A 12 2.29 18.23 3.27
CA PHE A 12 1.78 17.31 2.25
C PHE A 12 2.77 16.17 2.06
N LEU A 13 2.34 14.95 2.40
CA LEU A 13 3.11 13.74 2.13
C LEU A 13 2.83 13.28 0.70
N MET A 14 3.89 13.09 -0.07
CA MET A 14 3.78 12.58 -1.43
C MET A 14 3.49 11.08 -1.36
N GLN A 15 2.31 10.66 -1.81
CA GLN A 15 1.91 9.26 -1.91
C GLN A 15 2.64 8.59 -3.07
N TYR A 16 3.16 7.39 -2.86
CA TYR A 16 3.83 6.58 -3.88
C TYR A 16 2.99 5.39 -4.31
N LEU A 17 2.37 4.73 -3.35
CA LEU A 17 1.54 3.56 -3.58
C LEU A 17 0.34 3.64 -2.66
N LYS A 18 -0.85 3.44 -3.19
CA LYS A 18 -2.06 3.17 -2.41
C LYS A 18 -2.63 1.83 -2.83
N VAL A 19 -2.92 1.03 -1.83
CA VAL A 19 -3.49 -0.29 -1.97
C VAL A 19 -4.81 -0.28 -1.22
N THR A 20 -5.88 -0.69 -1.89
CA THR A 20 -7.22 -0.71 -1.32
C THR A 20 -7.88 -2.06 -1.55
N ASN A 21 -8.38 -2.66 -0.48
CA ASN A 21 -9.05 -3.94 -0.45
C ASN A 21 -8.30 -5.07 -1.19
N LEU A 22 -6.97 -5.08 -1.09
CA LEU A 22 -6.16 -6.01 -1.87
C LEU A 22 -6.45 -7.44 -1.47
N THR A 23 -7.01 -8.20 -2.41
CA THR A 23 -7.42 -9.58 -2.17
C THR A 23 -6.85 -10.49 -3.26
N LYS A 24 -6.23 -11.58 -2.82
CA LYS A 24 -5.79 -12.67 -3.69
C LYS A 24 -6.13 -14.00 -3.07
N SER A 25 -7.00 -14.73 -3.76
CA SER A 25 -7.38 -16.08 -3.38
C SER A 25 -7.00 -17.05 -4.51
N TYR A 26 -6.52 -18.22 -4.10
CA TYR A 26 -6.50 -19.41 -4.95
C TYR A 26 -7.64 -20.32 -4.48
N THR A 27 -8.09 -21.24 -5.35
CA THR A 27 -9.33 -22.04 -5.23
C THR A 27 -9.87 -22.24 -3.80
N ASP A 28 -9.05 -22.73 -2.87
CA ASP A 28 -9.48 -23.05 -1.50
C ASP A 28 -8.80 -22.23 -0.39
N LYS A 29 -8.02 -21.20 -0.74
CA LYS A 29 -7.24 -20.43 0.23
C LYS A 29 -7.06 -18.96 -0.15
N SER A 30 -7.50 -18.07 0.73
CA SER A 30 -7.12 -16.65 0.70
C SER A 30 -5.66 -16.50 1.11
N LEU A 31 -4.83 -15.95 0.23
CA LEU A 31 -3.39 -15.74 0.46
C LEU A 31 -3.10 -14.31 0.90
N VAL A 32 -3.89 -13.37 0.39
CA VAL A 32 -3.94 -11.96 0.79
C VAL A 32 -5.42 -11.62 0.94
N ASP A 33 -5.79 -11.08 2.10
CA ASP A 33 -7.18 -10.91 2.49
C ASP A 33 -7.41 -9.47 2.94
N HIS A 34 -8.13 -8.69 2.13
CA HIS A 34 -8.58 -7.32 2.45
C HIS A 34 -7.46 -6.44 3.03
N VAL A 35 -6.33 -6.34 2.31
CA VAL A 35 -5.18 -5.56 2.77
C VAL A 35 -5.26 -4.13 2.26
N ASP A 36 -5.24 -3.17 3.19
CA ASP A 36 -5.21 -1.74 2.92
C ASP A 36 -3.93 -1.11 3.46
N PHE A 37 -3.18 -0.42 2.61
CA PHE A 37 -2.06 0.40 3.06
C PHE A 37 -1.70 1.49 2.05
N THR A 38 -0.92 2.46 2.52
CA THR A 38 -0.38 3.53 1.69
C THR A 38 1.09 3.70 2.01
N ILE A 39 1.92 3.76 0.97
CA ILE A 39 3.34 4.10 1.07
C ILE A 39 3.50 5.56 0.67
N THR A 40 4.07 6.36 1.55
CA THR A 40 4.44 7.75 1.27
C THR A 40 5.94 7.91 1.13
N LYS A 41 6.36 9.03 0.55
CA LYS A 41 7.76 9.43 0.46
C LYS A 41 8.46 9.34 1.83
N ASN A 42 9.71 8.90 1.79
CA ASN A 42 10.60 8.70 2.95
C ASN A 42 10.18 7.59 3.93
N GLN A 43 9.15 6.79 3.63
CA GLN A 43 8.86 5.60 4.41
C GLN A 43 9.75 4.42 4.00
N LYS A 44 10.20 3.66 5.00
CA LYS A 44 10.82 2.35 4.83
C LYS A 44 9.85 1.31 5.38
N ILE A 45 9.49 0.33 4.55
CA ILE A 45 8.50 -0.68 4.90
C ILE A 45 9.16 -2.05 4.81
N ALA A 46 8.88 -2.90 5.79
CA ALA A 46 9.34 -4.28 5.82
C ALA A 46 8.12 -5.21 5.84
N LEU A 47 8.12 -6.21 4.97
CA LEU A 47 7.08 -7.22 4.93
C LEU A 47 7.45 -8.38 5.86
N ILE A 48 6.74 -8.49 6.99
CA ILE A 48 6.99 -9.52 8.00
C ILE A 48 5.84 -10.52 7.99
N ALA A 49 6.15 -11.80 7.77
CA ALA A 49 5.18 -12.89 7.85
C ALA A 49 5.90 -14.22 8.08
N LYS A 50 5.17 -15.30 8.39
CA LYS A 50 5.72 -16.67 8.40
C LYS A 50 6.06 -17.15 6.98
N ASN A 51 6.84 -18.22 6.86
CA ASN A 51 7.07 -18.87 5.56
C ASN A 51 5.74 -19.43 5.02
N GLY A 52 5.51 -19.27 3.72
CA GLY A 52 4.26 -19.68 3.08
C GLY A 52 3.05 -18.75 3.30
N ALA A 53 3.22 -17.61 3.99
CA ALA A 53 2.14 -16.65 4.24
C ALA A 53 1.86 -15.69 3.06
N GLY A 54 2.36 -15.97 1.86
CA GLY A 54 2.03 -15.18 0.67
C GLY A 54 2.88 -13.92 0.42
N LYS A 55 4.03 -13.76 1.08
CA LYS A 55 4.90 -12.57 0.89
C LYS A 55 5.33 -12.35 -0.56
N THR A 56 5.84 -13.39 -1.20
CA THR A 56 6.23 -13.32 -2.62
C THR A 56 5.03 -13.02 -3.50
N THR A 57 3.86 -13.58 -3.20
CA THR A 57 2.62 -13.29 -3.92
C THR A 57 2.24 -11.82 -3.77
N LEU A 58 2.30 -11.27 -2.56
CA LEU A 58 2.05 -9.85 -2.31
C LEU A 58 2.99 -8.98 -3.16
N LEU A 59 4.29 -9.26 -3.17
CA LEU A 59 5.26 -8.52 -3.98
C LEU A 59 4.93 -8.60 -5.48
N LYS A 60 4.57 -9.78 -5.99
CA LYS A 60 4.18 -9.97 -7.39
C LYS A 60 2.88 -9.23 -7.76
N LEU A 61 1.90 -9.18 -6.85
CA LEU A 61 0.68 -8.38 -7.03
C LEU A 61 1.03 -6.90 -7.14
N LEU A 62 1.88 -6.39 -6.24
CA LEU A 62 2.33 -5.01 -6.26
C LEU A 62 3.10 -4.65 -7.54
N MET A 63 3.89 -5.59 -8.07
CA MET A 63 4.61 -5.44 -9.34
C MET A 63 3.73 -5.62 -10.58
N LYS A 64 2.41 -5.87 -10.41
CA LYS A 64 1.46 -6.17 -11.49
C LYS A 64 1.87 -7.39 -12.35
N GLU A 65 2.67 -8.30 -11.79
CA GLU A 65 3.07 -9.56 -12.46
C GLU A 65 1.97 -10.62 -12.43
N ILE A 66 1.03 -10.49 -11.50
CA ILE A 66 -0.11 -11.39 -11.35
C ILE A 66 -1.37 -10.58 -11.04
N ASP A 67 -2.51 -11.10 -11.49
CA ASP A 67 -3.79 -10.41 -11.32
C ASP A 67 -4.33 -10.47 -9.90
N LEU A 68 -5.08 -9.44 -9.55
CA LEU A 68 -5.89 -9.33 -8.35
C LEU A 68 -7.09 -10.27 -8.43
N THR A 69 -7.57 -10.77 -7.30
CA THR A 69 -8.92 -11.34 -7.23
C THR A 69 -9.94 -10.22 -6.99
N ASP A 70 -9.61 -9.27 -6.12
CA ASP A 70 -10.39 -8.07 -5.85
C ASP A 70 -9.47 -6.93 -5.32
N GLY A 71 -9.98 -5.70 -5.35
CA GLY A 71 -9.30 -4.50 -4.88
C GLY A 71 -8.56 -3.72 -5.97
N GLU A 72 -7.74 -2.76 -5.54
CA GLU A 72 -7.05 -1.81 -6.41
C GLU A 72 -5.62 -1.52 -5.92
N ILE A 73 -4.70 -1.35 -6.88
CA ILE A 73 -3.32 -0.92 -6.65
C ILE A 73 -3.05 0.31 -7.51
N ASP A 74 -2.97 1.46 -6.85
CA ASP A 74 -2.66 2.75 -7.46
C ASP A 74 -1.19 3.12 -7.19
N TRP A 75 -0.38 3.00 -8.24
CA TRP A 75 0.99 3.46 -8.26
C TRP A 75 1.06 4.85 -8.85
N ARG A 76 1.81 5.74 -8.22
CA ARG A 76 2.09 7.03 -8.81
C ARG A 76 2.85 6.87 -10.13
N GLU A 77 2.44 7.62 -11.15
CA GLU A 77 2.91 7.49 -12.54
C GLU A 77 4.44 7.67 -12.72
N ASP A 78 5.09 8.39 -11.81
CA ASP A 78 6.53 8.66 -11.86
C ASP A 78 7.40 7.56 -11.22
N ILE A 79 6.78 6.48 -10.73
CA ILE A 79 7.47 5.35 -10.12
C ILE A 79 7.64 4.24 -11.14
N LYS A 80 8.89 3.82 -11.33
CA LYS A 80 9.24 2.61 -12.06
C LYS A 80 9.33 1.44 -11.08
N ILE A 81 8.63 0.36 -11.42
CA ILE A 81 8.58 -0.90 -10.67
C ILE A 81 9.39 -1.96 -11.41
#